data_AF-A0A846XY60-F1
#
_entry.id   AF-A0A846XY60-F1
#
_cell.length_a   1.000
_cell.length_b   1.000
_cell.length_c   1.000
_cell.angle_alpha   90.00
_cell.angle_beta   90.00
_cell.angle_gamma   90.00
#
_symmetry.space_group_name_H-M   'P 1'
#
loop_
_entity.id
_entity.type
_entity.pdbx_description
1 polymer ?
#
loop_
_entity_poly.entity_id
_entity_poly.type
_entity_poly.pdbx_seq_one_letter_code
_entity_poly.pdbx_strand_id
1 'polypeptide(L)'
;MKGTAVPLGPLRQVAVVGIGMTEVSRRSPRTALDFAAEALRLALDDAGLRPGDIDGLFTNVGYPLAVDYDRMAEAFGLRIRAALQTWTHGRFVGPALQAAVQSVALGMSDIAACVAGVSFSGLGTVGGAEDIEGMRQGGGSHGELPHYGMTAPGAGAAMAFRRYCARYGYDPELIAAVPTAFRTRNRIRTHR
;
A
#
# COMPACT_ATOMS: atom_id res chain seq x y z
N MET A 1 -23.41 30.94 15.74
CA MET A 1 -23.33 31.19 14.28
C MET A 1 -24.19 30.17 13.56
N LYS A 2 -25.28 30.58 12.89
CA LYS A 2 -26.05 29.69 12.01
C LYS A 2 -25.39 29.73 10.63
N GLY A 3 -24.51 28.76 10.34
CA GLY A 3 -23.92 28.63 9.02
C GLY A 3 -24.94 28.09 8.02
N THR A 4 -25.12 28.77 6.90
CA THR A 4 -25.85 28.24 5.75
C THR A 4 -25.06 27.07 5.19
N ALA A 5 -25.61 25.85 5.29
CA ALA A 5 -25.00 24.67 4.68
C ALA A 5 -25.04 24.82 3.16
N VAL A 6 -23.86 24.84 2.52
CA VAL A 6 -23.74 24.77 1.06
C VAL A 6 -23.55 23.29 0.70
N PRO A 7 -24.47 22.68 -0.08
CA PRO A 7 -24.34 21.28 -0.47
C PRO A 7 -23.15 21.10 -1.42
N LEU A 8 -22.39 20.02 -1.25
CA LEU A 8 -21.18 19.69 -2.03
C LEU A 8 -21.45 19.29 -3.50
N GLY A 9 -22.65 19.54 -4.03
CA GLY A 9 -23.07 19.05 -5.33
C GLY A 9 -23.24 17.52 -5.38
N PRO A 10 -23.68 16.96 -6.53
CA PRO A 10 -23.77 15.52 -6.71
C PRO A 10 -22.38 14.88 -6.83
N LEU A 11 -22.19 13.71 -6.21
CA LEU A 11 -20.94 12.95 -6.32
C LEU A 11 -20.81 12.32 -7.71
N ARG A 12 -19.59 12.34 -8.27
CA ARG A 12 -19.27 11.63 -9.51
C ARG A 12 -19.22 10.11 -9.26
N GLN A 13 -19.61 9.33 -10.26
CA GLN A 13 -19.34 7.89 -10.26
C GLN A 13 -17.84 7.65 -10.51
N VAL A 14 -17.28 6.67 -9.80
CA VAL A 14 -15.85 6.34 -9.87
C VAL A 14 -15.71 4.87 -10.25
N ALA A 15 -14.79 4.57 -11.17
CA ALA A 15 -14.47 3.21 -11.60
C ALA A 15 -12.95 3.01 -11.66
N VAL A 16 -12.52 1.77 -11.49
CA VAL A 16 -11.14 1.36 -11.78
C VAL A 16 -11.06 1.04 -13.27
N VAL A 17 -10.25 1.79 -14.00
CA VAL A 17 -10.14 1.69 -15.47
C VAL A 17 -8.88 0.97 -15.96
N GLY A 18 -7.90 0.74 -15.08
CA GLY A 18 -6.71 -0.04 -15.40
C GLY A 18 -5.98 -0.54 -14.16
N ILE A 19 -5.29 -1.66 -14.29
CA ILE A 19 -4.48 -2.28 -13.24
C ILE A 19 -3.10 -2.65 -13.75
N GLY A 20 -2.08 -2.50 -12.89
CA GLY A 20 -0.70 -2.82 -13.23
C GLY A 20 0.01 -3.46 -12.04
N MET A 21 0.65 -4.60 -12.28
CA MET A 21 1.46 -5.28 -11.27
C MET A 21 2.75 -5.77 -11.91
N THR A 22 3.89 -5.45 -11.29
CA THR A 22 5.19 -5.94 -11.75
C THR A 22 5.34 -7.42 -11.42
N GLU A 23 6.35 -8.06 -12.01
CA GLU A 23 6.81 -9.36 -11.54
C GLU A 23 7.28 -9.25 -10.08
N VAL A 24 6.95 -10.26 -9.27
CA VAL A 24 7.39 -10.37 -7.88
C VAL A 24 8.60 -11.30 -7.83
N SER A 25 9.74 -10.78 -7.34
CA SER A 25 10.96 -11.55 -7.19
C SER A 25 11.45 -11.54 -5.74
N ARG A 26 12.27 -12.54 -5.39
CA ARG A 26 12.86 -12.64 -4.04
C ARG A 26 14.00 -11.65 -3.81
N ARG A 27 14.73 -11.33 -4.89
CA ARG A 27 15.81 -10.35 -4.92
C ARG A 27 15.77 -9.67 -6.26
N SER A 28 15.92 -8.36 -6.25
CA SER A 28 15.97 -7.54 -7.45
C SER A 28 17.03 -6.46 -7.27
N PRO A 29 17.83 -6.13 -8.30
CA PRO A 29 18.66 -4.94 -8.29
C PRO A 29 17.85 -3.65 -8.49
N ARG A 30 16.56 -3.77 -8.83
CA ARG A 30 15.67 -2.64 -9.11
C ARG A 30 15.26 -1.92 -7.82
N THR A 31 15.10 -0.61 -7.96
CA THR A 31 14.67 0.29 -6.90
C THR A 31 13.16 0.28 -6.73
N ALA A 32 12.67 0.82 -5.60
CA ALA A 32 11.24 1.06 -5.40
C ALA A 32 10.64 1.97 -6.50
N LEU A 33 11.41 2.94 -7.00
CA LEU A 33 11.00 3.82 -8.09
C LEU A 33 10.80 3.04 -9.40
N ASP A 34 11.72 2.12 -9.72
CA ASP A 34 11.62 1.31 -10.93
C ASP A 34 10.37 0.44 -10.93
N PHE A 35 10.00 -0.12 -9.77
CA PHE A 35 8.78 -0.91 -9.62
C PHE A 35 7.53 -0.04 -9.71
N ALA A 36 7.53 1.13 -9.07
CA ALA A 36 6.42 2.07 -9.17
C ALA A 36 6.21 2.55 -10.62
N ALA A 37 7.30 2.84 -11.34
CA ALA A 37 7.27 3.28 -12.74
C ALA A 37 6.68 2.20 -13.66
N GLU A 38 7.12 0.94 -13.52
CA GLU A 38 6.60 -0.16 -14.32
C GLU A 38 5.14 -0.45 -13.99
N ALA A 39 4.77 -0.50 -12.70
CA ALA A 39 3.39 -0.73 -12.29
C ALA A 39 2.46 0.36 -12.86
N LEU A 40 2.88 1.63 -12.80
CA LEU A 40 2.12 2.74 -13.35
C LEU A 40 1.98 2.63 -14.88
N ARG A 41 3.07 2.30 -15.58
CA ARG A 41 3.04 2.11 -17.04
C ARG A 41 2.07 0.99 -17.43
N LEU A 42 2.13 -0.16 -16.76
CA LEU A 42 1.22 -1.29 -17.03
C LEU A 42 -0.24 -0.92 -16.79
N ALA A 43 -0.54 -0.17 -15.71
CA ALA A 43 -1.89 0.29 -15.43
C ALA A 43 -2.41 1.30 -16.45
N LEU A 44 -1.54 2.20 -16.93
CA LEU A 44 -1.86 3.15 -18.00
C LEU A 44 -2.11 2.44 -19.33
N ASP A 45 -1.31 1.45 -19.68
CA ASP A 45 -1.48 0.64 -20.89
C ASP A 45 -2.81 -0.12 -20.86
N ASP A 46 -3.17 -0.72 -19.72
CA ASP A 46 -4.46 -1.40 -19.51
C ASP A 46 -5.67 -0.45 -19.62
N ALA A 47 -5.51 0.79 -19.15
CA ALA A 47 -6.54 1.82 -19.24
C ALA A 47 -6.60 2.53 -20.61
N GLY A 48 -5.60 2.35 -21.48
CA GLY A 48 -5.44 3.13 -22.72
C GLY A 48 -5.17 4.62 -22.47
N LEU A 49 -4.54 4.96 -21.35
CA LEU A 49 -4.26 6.33 -20.92
C LEU A 49 -2.77 6.69 -21.07
N ARG A 50 -2.46 7.98 -20.97
CA ARG A 50 -1.09 8.52 -20.97
C ARG A 50 -0.75 9.09 -19.59
N PRO A 51 0.55 9.18 -19.23
CA PRO A 51 0.95 9.79 -17.96
C PRO A 51 0.40 11.20 -17.74
N GLY A 52 0.28 11.99 -18.82
CA GLY A 52 -0.26 13.35 -18.76
C GLY A 52 -1.76 13.45 -18.46
N ASP A 53 -2.50 12.34 -18.51
CA ASP A 53 -3.92 12.30 -18.16
C ASP A 53 -4.11 12.19 -16.63
N ILE A 54 -3.08 11.75 -15.90
CA ILE A 54 -3.12 11.63 -14.43
C ILE A 54 -2.99 13.01 -13.79
N ASP A 55 -3.93 13.31 -12.91
CA ASP A 55 -3.95 14.53 -12.12
C ASP A 55 -4.22 14.30 -10.63
N GLY A 56 -4.36 13.04 -10.22
CA GLY A 56 -4.39 12.60 -8.82
C GLY A 56 -3.31 11.54 -8.54
N LEU A 57 -2.54 11.67 -7.46
CA LEU A 57 -1.53 10.68 -7.08
C LEU A 57 -1.67 10.25 -5.62
N PHE A 58 -1.93 8.96 -5.41
CA PHE A 58 -2.22 8.38 -4.11
C PHE A 58 -1.29 7.21 -3.84
N THR A 59 -0.62 7.21 -2.69
CA THR A 59 0.25 6.11 -2.26
C THR A 59 0.02 5.80 -0.79
N ASN A 60 0.26 4.56 -0.40
CA ASN A 60 0.22 4.13 0.98
C ASN A 60 1.60 3.91 1.59
N VAL A 61 2.67 4.26 0.86
CA VAL A 61 4.04 4.03 1.29
C VAL A 61 4.94 5.12 0.73
N GLY A 62 5.91 5.54 1.52
CA GLY A 62 6.97 6.47 1.12
C GLY A 62 8.29 6.09 1.78
N TYR A 63 9.22 7.04 1.90
CA TYR A 63 10.50 6.81 2.54
C TYR A 63 10.31 6.34 4.00
N PRO A 64 11.09 5.35 4.50
CA PRO A 64 12.25 4.68 3.87
C PRO A 64 11.93 3.42 3.08
N LEU A 65 10.68 2.93 3.09
CA LEU A 65 10.31 1.65 2.48
C LEU A 65 10.04 1.75 0.96
N ALA A 66 9.69 2.94 0.50
CA ALA A 66 9.36 3.27 -0.87
C ALA A 66 9.81 4.69 -1.21
N VAL A 67 9.25 5.23 -2.29
CA VAL A 67 9.51 6.58 -2.78
C VAL A 67 8.34 7.48 -2.43
N ASP A 68 8.64 8.70 -1.98
CA ASP A 68 7.61 9.69 -1.68
C ASP A 68 6.86 10.14 -2.96
N TYR A 69 5.60 10.51 -2.78
CA TYR A 69 4.70 10.81 -3.91
C TYR A 69 5.20 11.97 -4.78
N ASP A 70 5.88 12.97 -4.20
CA ASP A 70 6.42 14.13 -4.90
C ASP A 70 7.55 13.72 -5.84
N ARG A 71 8.42 12.80 -5.40
CA ARG A 71 9.48 12.21 -6.22
C ARG A 71 8.93 11.31 -7.31
N MET A 72 7.85 10.58 -7.05
CA MET A 72 7.15 9.83 -8.11
C MET A 72 6.54 10.80 -9.14
N ALA A 73 5.87 11.87 -8.71
CA ALA A 73 5.29 12.86 -9.61
C ALA A 73 6.35 13.54 -10.48
N GLU A 74 7.49 13.91 -9.90
CA GLU A 74 8.65 14.46 -10.62
C GLU A 74 9.20 13.46 -11.64
N ALA A 75 9.53 12.24 -11.20
CA ALA A 75 10.15 11.21 -12.04
C ALA A 75 9.26 10.77 -13.21
N PHE A 76 7.94 10.75 -13.02
CA PHE A 76 6.97 10.32 -14.03
C PHE A 76 6.43 11.49 -14.87
N GLY A 77 6.85 12.73 -14.58
CA GLY A 77 6.42 13.93 -15.32
C GLY A 77 4.93 14.25 -15.16
N LEU A 78 4.36 13.98 -13.98
CA LEU A 78 2.92 14.14 -13.73
C LEU A 78 2.58 15.57 -13.31
N ARG A 79 1.38 16.03 -13.67
CA ARG A 79 0.84 17.34 -13.25
C ARG A 79 -0.32 17.14 -12.28
N ILE A 80 0.02 17.03 -11.00
CA ILE A 80 -0.92 16.61 -9.96
C ILE A 80 -1.69 17.79 -9.37
N ARG A 81 -3.02 17.65 -9.25
CA ARG A 81 -3.94 18.57 -8.55
C ARG A 81 -4.28 18.09 -7.15
N ALA A 82 -4.32 16.78 -6.95
CA ALA A 82 -4.63 16.16 -5.66
C ALA A 82 -3.63 15.04 -5.36
N ALA A 83 -3.04 15.06 -4.16
CA ALA A 83 -2.16 14.00 -3.73
C ALA A 83 -2.41 13.61 -2.28
N LEU A 84 -2.20 12.33 -1.98
CA LEU A 84 -2.15 11.86 -0.61
C LEU A 84 -1.15 10.73 -0.49
N GLN A 85 -0.20 10.90 0.42
CA GLN A 85 0.64 9.83 0.90
C GLN A 85 0.17 9.43 2.29
N THR A 86 -0.36 8.22 2.39
CA THR A 86 -0.69 7.60 3.67
C THR A 86 0.43 6.71 4.13
N TRP A 87 0.38 6.34 5.41
CA TRP A 87 1.29 5.37 5.98
C TRP A 87 0.76 3.96 5.80
N THR A 88 1.65 3.01 5.49
CA THR A 88 1.28 1.64 5.10
C THR A 88 0.46 0.96 6.18
N HIS A 89 0.96 0.91 7.43
CA HIS A 89 0.34 0.25 8.60
C HIS A 89 -0.38 -1.08 8.29
N GLY A 90 -1.17 -1.61 9.22
CA GLY A 90 -1.99 -2.80 8.96
C GLY A 90 -3.13 -2.60 7.94
N ARG A 91 -3.30 -1.42 7.35
CA ARG A 91 -4.38 -1.08 6.41
C ARG A 91 -3.94 -1.11 4.95
N PHE A 92 -2.64 -1.20 4.70
CA PHE A 92 -2.02 -1.25 3.37
C PHE A 92 -2.59 -0.19 2.42
N VAL A 93 -2.91 -0.53 1.18
CA VAL A 93 -3.36 0.40 0.14
C VAL A 93 -4.78 0.95 0.38
N GLY A 94 -5.55 0.36 1.31
CA GLY A 94 -6.96 0.69 1.52
C GLY A 94 -7.25 2.19 1.69
N PRO A 95 -6.58 2.90 2.62
CA PRO A 95 -6.78 4.34 2.82
C PRO A 95 -6.40 5.19 1.60
N ALA A 96 -5.33 4.83 0.87
CA ALA A 96 -4.93 5.54 -0.34
C ALA A 96 -5.98 5.39 -1.45
N LEU A 97 -6.51 4.17 -1.63
CA LEU A 97 -7.59 3.90 -2.58
C LEU A 97 -8.87 4.65 -2.20
N GLN A 98 -9.25 4.64 -0.92
CA GLN A 98 -10.40 5.40 -0.42
C GLN A 98 -10.25 6.90 -0.71
N ALA A 99 -9.08 7.47 -0.45
CA ALA A 99 -8.79 8.87 -0.73
C ALA A 99 -8.82 9.19 -2.23
N ALA A 100 -8.32 8.29 -3.08
CA ALA A 100 -8.39 8.45 -4.54
C ALA A 100 -9.84 8.48 -5.02
N VAL A 101 -10.68 7.57 -4.53
CA VAL A 101 -12.12 7.54 -4.84
C VAL A 101 -12.80 8.83 -4.37
N GLN A 102 -12.50 9.30 -3.15
CA GLN A 102 -13.04 10.56 -2.64
C GLN A 102 -12.61 11.75 -3.48
N SER A 103 -11.34 11.81 -3.88
CA SER A 103 -10.79 12.88 -4.73
C SER A 103 -11.50 12.95 -6.08
N VAL A 104 -11.72 11.81 -6.75
CA VAL A 104 -12.44 11.77 -8.03
C VAL A 104 -13.93 12.07 -7.83
N ALA A 105 -14.58 11.47 -6.83
CA ALA A 105 -16.00 11.67 -6.55
C ALA A 105 -16.35 13.14 -6.25
N LEU A 106 -15.45 13.86 -5.57
CA LEU A 106 -15.58 15.28 -5.21
C LEU A 106 -15.04 16.24 -6.28
N GLY A 107 -14.46 15.73 -7.37
CA GLY A 107 -13.91 16.54 -8.46
C GLY A 107 -12.59 17.26 -8.14
N MET A 108 -11.85 16.79 -7.14
CA MET A 108 -10.49 17.26 -6.83
C MET A 108 -9.46 16.76 -7.84
N SER A 109 -9.72 15.61 -8.46
CA SER A 109 -8.97 15.01 -9.58
C SER A 109 -9.95 14.38 -10.58
N ASP A 110 -9.56 14.24 -11.84
CA ASP A 110 -10.35 13.54 -12.86
C ASP A 110 -9.85 12.10 -13.05
N ILE A 111 -8.54 11.88 -12.97
CA ILE A 111 -7.89 10.58 -13.09
C ILE A 111 -6.85 10.43 -11.98
N ALA A 112 -7.15 9.54 -11.03
CA ALA A 112 -6.29 9.25 -9.90
C ALA A 112 -5.50 7.95 -10.09
N ALA A 113 -4.18 8.03 -9.97
CA ALA A 113 -3.29 6.88 -9.91
C ALA A 113 -3.04 6.48 -8.44
N CYS A 114 -3.31 5.22 -8.09
CA CYS A 114 -2.90 4.61 -6.83
C CYS A 114 -1.63 3.79 -7.07
N VAL A 115 -0.47 4.31 -6.66
CA VAL A 115 0.84 3.73 -7.00
C VAL A 115 1.59 3.35 -5.74
N ALA A 116 2.13 2.14 -5.71
CA ALA A 116 3.07 1.69 -4.68
C ALA A 116 4.16 0.83 -5.33
N GLY A 117 5.42 1.10 -4.97
CA GLY A 117 6.58 0.29 -5.34
C GLY A 117 7.47 0.12 -4.13
N VAL A 118 7.85 -1.11 -3.82
CA VAL A 118 8.68 -1.45 -2.64
C VAL A 118 9.80 -2.39 -3.07
N SER A 119 10.96 -2.26 -2.44
CA SER A 119 12.06 -3.21 -2.61
C SER A 119 12.63 -3.57 -1.25
N PHE A 120 12.44 -4.84 -0.86
CA PHE A 120 12.99 -5.41 0.38
C PHE A 120 14.23 -6.28 0.11
N SER A 121 14.96 -5.99 -0.98
CA SER A 121 16.14 -6.77 -1.35
C SER A 121 17.36 -6.47 -0.46
N GLY A 122 17.36 -5.35 0.26
CA GLY A 122 18.37 -5.01 1.26
C GLY A 122 18.18 -5.82 2.56
N LEU A 123 19.28 -6.32 3.13
CA LEU A 123 19.26 -6.94 4.46
C LEU A 123 19.08 -5.84 5.51
N GLY A 124 18.16 -6.04 6.46
CA GLY A 124 18.00 -5.15 7.62
C GLY A 124 16.91 -4.07 7.50
N THR A 125 16.28 -3.93 6.34
CA THR A 125 15.23 -2.92 6.09
C THR A 125 13.96 -3.11 6.92
N VAL A 126 13.64 -4.36 7.30
CA VAL A 126 12.51 -4.70 8.19
C VAL A 126 13.00 -5.66 9.26
N GLY A 127 12.76 -5.35 10.52
CA GLY A 127 13.15 -6.14 11.69
C GLY A 127 14.65 -6.23 11.98
N GLY A 128 15.47 -5.48 11.25
CA GLY A 128 16.91 -5.36 11.46
C GLY A 128 17.31 -4.12 12.24
N ALA A 129 18.61 -3.95 12.45
CA ALA A 129 19.17 -2.79 13.16
C ALA A 129 18.92 -1.45 12.43
N GLU A 130 18.64 -1.50 11.11
CA GLU A 130 18.35 -0.34 10.26
C GLU A 130 16.85 -0.09 10.07
N ASP A 131 15.98 -0.84 10.78
CA ASP A 131 14.53 -0.67 10.69
C ASP A 131 14.07 0.57 11.49
N ILE A 132 14.17 1.73 10.83
CA ILE A 132 13.72 3.01 11.38
C ILE A 132 12.19 3.01 11.60
N GLU A 133 11.44 2.28 10.79
CA GLU A 133 9.98 2.21 10.88
C GLU A 133 9.53 1.47 12.14
N GLY A 134 10.17 0.34 12.45
CA GLY A 134 9.93 -0.46 13.66
C GLY A 134 10.32 0.25 14.95
N MET A 135 11.19 1.26 14.89
CA MET A 135 11.68 2.03 16.05
C MET A 135 10.85 3.28 16.38
N ARG A 136 9.71 3.50 15.70
CA ARG A 136 8.83 4.64 16.03
C ARG A 136 8.34 4.61 17.47
N GLN A 137 8.16 5.81 18.05
CA GLN A 137 7.46 5.98 19.31
C GLN A 137 6.06 5.36 19.23
N GLY A 138 5.71 4.50 20.18
CA GLY A 138 4.44 3.77 20.19
C GLY A 138 4.50 2.38 19.56
N GLY A 139 5.66 1.97 19.06
CA GLY A 139 5.95 0.60 18.68
C GLY A 139 5.70 0.27 17.22
N GLY A 140 6.37 1.00 16.32
CA GLY A 140 6.31 0.77 14.89
C GLY A 140 4.89 0.82 14.29
N SER A 141 4.73 0.25 13.11
CA SER A 141 3.47 0.32 12.35
C SER A 141 2.51 -0.85 12.66
N HIS A 142 2.98 -1.88 13.37
CA HIS A 142 2.24 -3.09 13.70
C HIS A 142 2.45 -3.54 15.16
N GLY A 143 2.94 -2.68 16.04
CA GLY A 143 3.21 -3.02 17.44
C GLY A 143 4.59 -3.62 17.66
N GLU A 144 5.56 -3.31 16.81
CA GLU A 144 6.97 -3.58 17.03
C GLU A 144 7.43 -2.91 18.33
N LEU A 145 7.84 -3.68 19.33
CA LEU A 145 8.42 -3.19 20.58
C LEU A 145 9.83 -3.79 20.74
N PRO A 146 10.86 -3.20 20.10
CA PRO A 146 12.18 -3.80 20.04
C PRO A 146 12.83 -4.04 21.41
N HIS A 147 12.50 -3.21 22.41
CA HIS A 147 12.93 -3.39 23.80
C HIS A 147 12.33 -4.63 24.49
N TYR A 148 11.21 -5.15 23.97
CA TYR A 148 10.62 -6.45 24.37
C TYR A 148 10.92 -7.55 23.34
N GLY A 149 11.85 -7.34 22.42
CA GLY A 149 12.22 -8.31 21.38
C GLY A 149 11.22 -8.44 20.23
N MET A 150 10.21 -7.57 20.16
CA MET A 150 9.23 -7.56 19.07
C MET A 150 9.75 -6.68 17.92
N THR A 151 10.68 -7.19 17.12
CA THR A 151 11.41 -6.36 16.15
C THR A 151 10.74 -6.23 14.79
N ALA A 152 9.78 -7.09 14.44
CA ALA A 152 9.17 -7.13 13.11
C ALA A 152 7.63 -7.18 13.18
N PRO A 153 6.92 -6.79 12.10
CA PRO A 153 5.45 -6.79 12.04
C PRO A 153 4.79 -8.11 12.47
N GLY A 154 5.48 -9.23 12.21
CA GLY A 154 5.02 -10.56 12.58
C GLY A 154 4.82 -10.76 14.08
N ALA A 155 5.58 -10.05 14.93
CA ALA A 155 5.48 -10.18 16.37
C ALA A 155 4.13 -9.64 16.90
N GLY A 156 3.73 -8.44 16.46
CA GLY A 156 2.44 -7.86 16.83
C GLY A 156 1.26 -8.67 16.31
N ALA A 157 1.34 -9.12 15.05
CA ALA A 157 0.33 -10.00 14.46
C ALA A 157 0.20 -11.34 15.22
N ALA A 158 1.32 -11.95 15.62
CA ALA A 158 1.33 -13.19 16.39
C ALA A 158 0.70 -13.01 17.77
N MET A 159 0.97 -11.89 18.45
CA MET A 159 0.33 -11.57 19.75
C MET A 159 -1.17 -11.37 19.61
N ALA A 160 -1.62 -10.65 18.58
CA ALA A 160 -3.04 -10.48 18.29
C ALA A 160 -3.73 -11.82 18.01
N PHE A 161 -3.09 -12.69 17.21
CA PHE A 161 -3.62 -14.03 16.90
C PHE A 161 -3.66 -14.93 18.14
N ARG A 162 -2.63 -14.92 18.99
CA ARG A 162 -2.63 -15.67 20.25
C ARG A 162 -3.76 -15.23 21.18
N ARG A 163 -3.99 -13.92 21.28
CA ARG A 163 -5.13 -13.37 22.06
C ARG A 163 -6.47 -13.80 21.48
N TYR A 164 -6.62 -13.80 20.15
CA TYR A 164 -7.81 -14.30 19.48
C TYR A 164 -8.09 -15.76 19.84
N CYS A 165 -7.07 -16.62 19.75
CA CYS A 165 -7.16 -18.04 20.10
C CYS A 165 -7.60 -18.25 21.56
N ALA A 166 -6.93 -17.57 22.50
CA ALA A 166 -7.27 -17.65 23.92
C ALA A 166 -8.69 -17.15 24.24
N ARG A 167 -9.14 -16.09 23.54
CA ARG A 167 -10.48 -15.51 23.75
C ARG A 167 -11.61 -16.41 23.26
N TYR A 168 -11.40 -17.08 22.13
CA TYR A 168 -12.45 -17.84 21.44
C TYR A 168 -12.27 -19.36 21.49
N GLY A 169 -11.25 -19.84 22.21
CA GLY A 169 -10.99 -21.27 22.38
C GLY A 169 -10.48 -21.97 21.13
N TYR A 170 -9.79 -21.26 20.22
CA TYR A 170 -9.19 -21.87 19.04
C TYR A 170 -7.78 -22.39 19.32
N ASP A 171 -7.41 -23.46 18.63
CA ASP A 171 -6.04 -23.95 18.58
C ASP A 171 -5.17 -23.01 17.71
N PRO A 172 -4.03 -22.50 18.22
CA PRO A 172 -3.08 -21.74 17.41
C PRO A 172 -2.60 -22.44 16.13
N GLU A 173 -2.61 -23.78 16.06
CA GLU A 173 -2.27 -24.52 14.82
C GLU A 173 -3.20 -24.20 13.65
N LEU A 174 -4.41 -23.68 13.92
CA LEU A 174 -5.37 -23.23 12.91
C LEU A 174 -4.76 -22.27 11.88
N ILE A 175 -3.77 -21.46 12.28
CA ILE A 175 -3.12 -20.51 11.36
C ILE A 175 -2.49 -21.18 10.15
N ALA A 176 -2.08 -22.46 10.25
CA ALA A 176 -1.44 -23.19 9.17
C ALA A 176 -2.37 -23.41 7.95
N ALA A 177 -3.69 -23.38 8.14
CA ALA A 177 -4.66 -23.52 7.07
C ALA A 177 -4.58 -22.34 6.07
N VAL A 178 -4.28 -21.13 6.54
CA VAL A 178 -4.24 -19.91 5.73
C VAL A 178 -3.15 -19.95 4.65
N PRO A 179 -1.83 -20.06 4.97
CA PRO A 179 -0.79 -20.09 3.95
C PRO A 179 -0.89 -21.34 3.07
N THR A 180 -1.40 -22.46 3.59
CA THR A 180 -1.62 -23.69 2.81
C THR A 180 -2.65 -23.47 1.71
N ALA A 181 -3.79 -22.84 2.03
CA ALA A 181 -4.80 -22.50 1.03
C ALA A 181 -4.25 -21.59 -0.08
N PHE A 182 -3.49 -20.55 0.27
CA PHE A 182 -2.86 -19.66 -0.70
C PHE A 182 -1.84 -20.38 -1.61
N ARG A 183 -0.99 -21.24 -1.05
CA ARG A 183 -0.01 -22.03 -1.82
C ARG A 183 -0.70 -22.99 -2.78
N THR A 184 -1.74 -23.69 -2.34
CA THR A 184 -2.52 -24.59 -3.20
C THR A 184 -3.15 -23.83 -4.37
N ARG A 185 -3.75 -22.67 -4.11
CA ARG A 185 -4.38 -21.86 -5.15
C ARG A 185 -3.38 -21.27 -6.15
N ASN A 186 -2.20 -20.86 -5.68
CA ASN A 186 -1.15 -20.32 -6.57
C ASN A 186 -0.55 -21.39 -7.49
N ARG A 187 -0.39 -22.64 -7.03
CA ARG A 187 0.06 -23.76 -7.87
C ARG A 187 -0.87 -24.02 -9.06
N ILE A 188 -2.17 -23.75 -8.91
CA ILE A 188 -3.17 -23.95 -9.98
C ILE A 188 -3.08 -22.85 -11.05
N ARG A 189 -2.71 -21.61 -10.67
CA ARG A 189 -2.64 -20.47 -11.61
C ARG A 189 -1.35 -20.42 -12.44
N THR A 190 -0.27 -21.03 -11.98
CA THR A 190 1.01 -21.10 -12.74
C THR A 190 1.01 -22.06 -13.93
N HIS A 191 -0.13 -22.71 -14.22
CA HIS A 191 -0.30 -23.66 -15.33
C HIS A 191 -1.27 -23.18 -16.42
N ARG A 192 -1.52 -21.86 -16.52
CA ARG A 192 -2.23 -21.21 -17.63
C ARG A 192 -1.38 -20.08 -18.17
#